data_AF-A0A7D4Q0D4-F1
#
_entry.id   AF-A0A7D4Q0D4-F1
#
_cell.length_a   1.000
_cell.length_b   1.000
_cell.length_c   1.000
_cell.angle_alpha   90.00
_cell.angle_beta   90.00
_cell.angle_gamma   90.00
#
_symmetry.space_group_name_H-M   'P 1'
#
loop_
_entity.id
_entity.type
_entity.pdbx_description
1 polymer ?
#
loop_
_entity_poly.entity_id
_entity_poly.type
_entity_poly.pdbx_seq_one_letter_code
_entity_poly.pdbx_strand_id
1 'polypeptide(L)'
;MNKHDELSGTLVLVHPQLLTDPAEKKNQIGIIASAEIENDNVIVSFGNDGQELFSADALLVLKKPGSIHFDTMQDHLKMTTKDFKDLLRVGMLANSNLTKDHRQAIEIARDNPVILAYSMASLEEELGLKQDYSLGR
;
A
#
# COMPACT_ATOMS: atom_id res chain seq x y z
N MET A 1 22.02 -9.06 4.87
CA MET A 1 20.77 -8.83 5.63
C MET A 1 19.66 -9.53 4.89
N ASN A 2 18.91 -10.38 5.58
CA ASN A 2 17.79 -11.11 5.00
C ASN A 2 16.61 -10.13 4.85
N LYS A 3 16.08 -9.98 3.62
CA LYS A 3 14.95 -9.08 3.30
C LYS A 3 13.69 -9.33 4.16
N HIS A 4 13.61 -10.47 4.84
CA HIS A 4 12.51 -10.89 5.72
C HIS A 4 12.26 -9.94 6.91
N ASP A 5 13.32 -9.37 7.50
CA ASP A 5 13.20 -8.49 8.67
C ASP A 5 12.85 -7.03 8.30
N GLU A 6 13.11 -6.60 7.07
CA GLU A 6 12.96 -5.20 6.65
C GLU A 6 11.49 -4.80 6.43
N LEU A 7 10.58 -5.76 6.29
CA LEU A 7 9.16 -5.52 6.03
C LEU A 7 8.29 -5.58 7.28
N SER A 8 8.80 -6.20 8.35
CA SER A 8 8.08 -6.28 9.63
C SER A 8 7.84 -4.88 10.20
N GLY A 9 6.63 -4.62 10.67
CA GLY A 9 6.21 -3.31 11.18
C GLY A 9 5.67 -2.35 10.11
N THR A 10 5.67 -2.74 8.83
CA THR A 10 5.08 -1.95 7.75
C THR A 10 3.55 -2.00 7.82
N LEU A 11 2.91 -0.84 7.70
CA LEU A 11 1.46 -0.75 7.58
C LEU A 11 1.02 -1.14 6.16
N VAL A 12 0.03 -2.02 6.09
CA VAL A 12 -0.54 -2.52 4.83
C VAL A 12 -2.06 -2.37 4.84
N LEU A 13 -2.64 -2.20 3.66
CA LEU A 13 -4.07 -2.29 3.42
C LEU A 13 -4.35 -3.58 2.65
N VAL A 14 -5.28 -4.40 3.13
CA VAL A 14 -5.75 -5.55 2.35
C VAL A 14 -6.55 -5.04 1.15
N HIS A 15 -6.19 -5.51 -0.04
CA HIS A 15 -6.74 -5.03 -1.30
C HIS A 15 -8.29 -5.07 -1.27
N PRO A 16 -8.99 -3.95 -1.55
CA PRO A 16 -10.46 -3.90 -1.41
C PRO A 16 -11.18 -4.79 -2.43
N GLN A 17 -10.53 -5.11 -3.55
CA GLN A 17 -11.06 -5.97 -4.61
C GLN A 17 -10.50 -7.40 -4.58
N LEU A 18 -10.04 -7.87 -3.41
CA LEU A 18 -9.47 -9.22 -3.30
C LEU A 18 -10.49 -10.29 -3.76
N LEU A 19 -10.16 -11.08 -4.77
CA LEU A 19 -11.11 -12.07 -5.31
C LEU A 19 -11.40 -13.19 -4.30
N THR A 20 -10.38 -13.57 -3.53
CA THR A 20 -10.44 -14.63 -2.52
C THR A 20 -10.14 -14.01 -1.16
N ASP A 21 -11.17 -13.75 -0.35
CA ASP A 21 -11.02 -13.20 1.02
C ASP A 21 -11.59 -14.19 2.05
N PRO A 22 -10.86 -15.28 2.34
CA PRO A 22 -11.31 -16.29 3.28
C PRO A 22 -11.30 -15.78 4.74
N ALA A 23 -10.56 -14.71 5.01
CA ALA A 23 -10.41 -14.12 6.34
C ALA A 23 -11.35 -12.92 6.61
N GLU A 24 -12.17 -12.52 5.61
CA GLU A 24 -13.05 -11.34 5.67
C GLU A 24 -12.31 -10.06 6.10
N LYS A 25 -11.04 -9.91 5.68
CA LYS A 25 -10.18 -8.77 6.03
C LYS A 25 -10.03 -7.76 4.90
N LYS A 26 -10.80 -7.87 3.82
CA LYS A 26 -10.90 -6.84 2.77
C LYS A 26 -11.02 -5.44 3.36
N ASN A 27 -10.30 -4.50 2.75
CA ASN A 27 -10.37 -3.09 3.11
C ASN A 27 -9.92 -2.76 4.55
N GLN A 28 -9.25 -3.71 5.24
CA GLN A 28 -8.70 -3.50 6.58
C GLN A 28 -7.22 -3.14 6.54
N ILE A 29 -6.81 -2.32 7.52
CA ILE A 29 -5.43 -1.89 7.70
C ILE A 29 -4.78 -2.78 8.75
N GLY A 30 -3.73 -3.48 8.34
CA GLY A 30 -2.93 -4.35 9.19
C GLY A 30 -1.47 -3.91 9.26
N ILE A 31 -0.68 -4.65 10.03
CA ILE A 31 0.77 -4.49 10.12
C ILE A 31 1.41 -5.80 9.72
N ILE A 32 2.40 -5.78 8.83
CA ILE A 32 3.18 -6.98 8.49
C ILE A 32 3.90 -7.45 9.77
N ALA A 33 3.57 -8.64 10.24
CA ALA A 33 4.29 -9.29 11.34
C ALA A 33 5.57 -9.94 10.80
N SER A 34 5.46 -10.63 9.67
CA SER A 34 6.55 -11.35 9.01
C SER A 34 6.22 -11.56 7.54
N ALA A 35 7.24 -11.58 6.67
CA ALA A 35 7.08 -11.78 5.24
C ALA A 35 8.10 -12.79 4.71
N GLU A 36 7.61 -13.88 4.15
CA GLU A 36 8.39 -14.91 3.47
C GLU A 36 8.17 -14.80 1.95
N ILE A 37 8.94 -13.89 1.34
CA ILE A 37 8.80 -13.52 -0.07
C ILE A 37 9.05 -14.70 -1.02
N GLU A 38 9.90 -15.66 -0.64
CA GLU A 38 10.22 -16.82 -1.46
C GLU A 38 9.01 -17.73 -1.74
N ASN A 39 8.07 -17.80 -0.78
CA ASN A 39 6.86 -18.59 -0.89
C ASN A 39 5.60 -17.72 -1.05
N ASP A 40 5.76 -16.41 -1.31
CA ASP A 40 4.67 -15.43 -1.39
C ASP A 40 3.75 -15.44 -0.15
N ASN A 41 4.36 -15.63 1.02
CA ASN A 41 3.65 -15.80 2.29
C ASN A 41 3.88 -14.58 3.17
N VAL A 42 2.88 -13.69 3.28
CA VAL A 42 2.95 -12.48 4.10
C VAL A 42 1.97 -12.58 5.25
N ILE A 43 2.50 -12.58 6.48
CA ILE A 43 1.70 -12.64 7.71
C ILE A 43 1.40 -11.22 8.15
N VAL A 44 0.11 -10.88 8.20
CA VAL A 44 -0.39 -9.57 8.59
C VAL A 44 -1.15 -9.69 9.91
N SER A 45 -0.76 -8.87 10.89
CA SER A 45 -1.45 -8.76 12.16
C SER A 45 -2.47 -7.62 12.14
N PHE A 46 -3.68 -7.91 12.62
CA PHE A 46 -4.77 -6.95 12.78
C PHE A 46 -5.01 -6.61 14.26
N GLY A 47 -3.98 -6.74 15.10
CA GLY A 47 -4.11 -6.52 16.54
C GLY A 47 -4.94 -7.60 17.22
N ASN A 48 -6.14 -7.27 17.69
CA ASN A 48 -7.00 -8.18 18.45
C ASN A 48 -7.64 -9.28 17.59
N ASP A 49 -7.73 -9.05 16.28
CA ASP A 49 -8.28 -9.99 15.30
C ASP A 49 -7.29 -11.10 14.89
N GLY A 50 -6.09 -11.11 15.47
CA GLY A 50 -5.08 -12.13 15.21
C GLY A 50 -4.15 -11.82 14.03
N GLN A 51 -3.62 -12.88 13.44
CA GLN A 51 -2.71 -12.84 12.30
C GLN A 51 -3.27 -13.70 11.17
N GLU A 52 -3.18 -13.20 9.95
CA GLU A 52 -3.69 -13.87 8.76
C GLU A 52 -2.62 -13.85 7.67
N LEU A 53 -2.67 -14.86 6.78
CA LEU A 53 -1.73 -15.04 5.70
C LEU A 53 -2.29 -14.45 4.39
N PHE A 54 -1.49 -13.64 3.71
CA PHE A 54 -1.81 -13.05 2.41
C PHE A 54 -0.64 -13.21 1.45
N SER A 55 -0.97 -13.24 0.15
CA SER A 55 -0.01 -13.04 -0.92
C SER A 55 0.46 -11.58 -1.00
N ALA A 56 1.62 -11.33 -1.60
CA ALA A 56 2.15 -9.97 -1.73
C ALA A 56 1.31 -9.09 -2.69
N ASP A 57 0.59 -9.68 -3.66
CA ASP A 57 -0.34 -8.94 -4.55
C ASP A 57 -1.62 -8.51 -3.83
N ALA A 58 -2.02 -9.26 -2.81
CA ALA A 58 -3.20 -9.01 -1.99
C ALA A 58 -3.05 -7.83 -1.04
N LEU A 59 -1.82 -7.33 -0.86
CA LEU A 59 -1.49 -6.29 0.10
C LEU A 59 -1.04 -5.02 -0.61
N LEU A 60 -1.61 -3.90 -0.20
CA LEU A 60 -1.26 -2.58 -0.67
C LEU A 60 -0.42 -1.85 0.38
N VAL A 61 0.64 -1.19 -0.06
CA VAL A 61 1.53 -0.34 0.73
C VAL A 61 1.57 1.08 0.17
N LEU A 62 1.90 2.05 1.01
CA LEU A 62 2.12 3.43 0.55
C LEU A 62 3.35 3.47 -0.36
N LYS A 63 3.17 4.08 -1.54
CA LYS A 63 4.29 4.41 -2.42
C LYS A 63 5.20 5.43 -1.75
N LYS A 64 6.44 5.49 -2.23
CA LYS A 64 7.38 6.55 -1.81
C LYS A 64 6.78 7.94 -2.07
N PRO A 65 6.91 8.90 -1.13
CA PRO A 65 6.35 10.24 -1.28
C PRO A 65 6.72 10.91 -2.61
N GLY A 66 7.97 10.77 -3.05
CA GLY A 66 8.44 11.31 -4.32
C GLY A 66 7.66 10.80 -5.54
N SER A 67 7.31 9.51 -5.55
CA SER A 67 6.50 8.91 -6.62
C SER A 67 5.06 9.43 -6.58
N ILE A 68 4.46 9.53 -5.38
CA ILE A 68 3.10 10.08 -5.21
C ILE A 68 3.05 11.51 -5.74
N HIS A 69 4.01 12.35 -5.36
CA HIS A 69 4.10 13.73 -5.83
C HIS A 69 4.30 13.84 -7.35
N PHE A 70 5.18 13.01 -7.91
CA PHE A 70 5.45 12.98 -9.34
C PHE A 70 4.19 12.61 -10.14
N ASP A 71 3.54 11.49 -9.80
CA ASP A 71 2.34 11.01 -10.48
C ASP A 71 1.20 12.02 -10.36
N THR A 72 1.04 12.63 -9.17
CA THR A 72 0.03 13.66 -8.91
C THR A 72 0.25 14.91 -9.78
N MET A 73 1.49 15.35 -9.97
CA MET A 73 1.82 16.51 -10.81
C MET A 73 1.69 16.20 -12.29
N GLN A 74 2.06 14.99 -12.72
CA GLN A 74 1.93 14.57 -14.11
C GLN A 74 0.47 14.50 -14.56
N ASP A 75 -0.41 13.98 -13.71
CA ASP A 75 -1.81 13.73 -14.03
C ASP A 75 -2.79 14.72 -13.40
N HIS A 76 -2.32 15.88 -12.91
CA HIS A 76 -3.16 16.86 -12.21
C HIS A 76 -4.41 17.32 -12.99
N LEU A 77 -4.38 17.28 -14.32
CA LEU A 77 -5.52 17.62 -15.19
C LEU A 77 -6.59 16.53 -15.29
N LYS A 78 -6.28 15.29 -14.87
CA LYS A 78 -7.19 14.14 -14.93
C LYS A 78 -7.98 13.93 -13.64
N MET A 79 -7.69 14.71 -12.59
CA MET A 79 -8.28 14.56 -11.26
C MET A 79 -9.01 15.83 -10.82
N THR A 80 -9.91 15.70 -9.85
CA THR A 80 -10.58 16.88 -9.31
C THR A 80 -9.63 17.69 -8.42
N THR A 81 -9.94 18.97 -8.19
CA THR A 81 -9.18 19.80 -7.24
C THR A 81 -9.20 19.22 -5.82
N LYS A 82 -10.25 18.47 -5.45
CA LYS A 82 -10.32 17.77 -4.17
C LYS A 82 -9.31 16.62 -4.16
N ASP A 83 -9.32 15.78 -5.19
CA ASP A 83 -8.42 14.63 -5.27
C ASP A 83 -6.95 15.05 -5.27
N PHE A 84 -6.63 16.12 -6.00
CA PHE A 84 -5.29 16.70 -6.00
C PHE A 84 -4.83 17.13 -4.60
N LYS A 85 -5.70 17.82 -3.85
CA LYS A 85 -5.39 18.24 -2.46
C LYS A 85 -5.23 17.04 -1.53
N ASP A 86 -6.10 16.04 -1.69
CA ASP A 86 -6.04 14.82 -0.89
C ASP A 86 -4.75 14.03 -1.19
N LEU A 87 -4.33 13.94 -2.45
CA LEU A 87 -3.05 13.32 -2.85
C LEU A 87 -1.83 14.07 -2.31
N LEU A 88 -1.83 15.40 -2.38
CA LEU A 88 -0.76 16.19 -1.77
C LEU A 88 -0.66 15.94 -0.26
N ARG A 89 -1.81 15.86 0.42
CA ARG A 89 -1.87 15.54 1.85
C ARG A 89 -1.35 14.14 2.13
N VAL A 90 -1.75 13.15 1.33
CA VAL A 90 -1.27 11.76 1.45
C VAL A 90 0.24 11.69 1.25
N GLY A 91 0.80 12.37 0.25
CA GLY A 91 2.25 12.45 0.04
C GLY A 91 2.99 13.07 1.23
N MET A 92 2.45 14.14 1.83
CA MET A 92 3.01 14.73 3.05
C MET A 92 2.98 13.77 4.25
N LEU A 93 1.86 13.08 4.45
CA LEU A 93 1.69 12.12 5.55
C LEU A 93 2.58 10.89 5.36
N ALA A 94 2.75 10.40 4.13
CA ALA A 94 3.64 9.30 3.76
C ALA A 94 5.13 9.65 3.96
N ASN A 95 5.48 10.93 4.03
CA ASN A 95 6.84 11.40 4.30
C ASN A 95 7.12 11.63 5.80
N SER A 96 6.12 11.44 6.66
CA SER A 96 6.26 11.63 8.10
C SER A 96 6.98 10.46 8.75
N ASN A 97 7.71 10.69 9.84
CA ASN A 97 8.30 9.60 10.63
C ASN A 97 7.31 8.96 11.62
N LEU A 98 6.04 9.38 11.59
CA LEU A 98 5.03 8.99 12.58
C LEU A 98 4.10 7.92 11.99
N THR A 99 4.04 6.75 12.63
CA THR A 99 3.16 5.63 12.23
C THR A 99 1.69 6.03 12.13
N LYS A 100 1.23 6.96 12.99
CA LYS A 100 -0.14 7.50 12.93
C LYS A 100 -0.43 8.27 11.63
N ASP A 101 0.57 8.95 11.08
CA ASP A 101 0.42 9.75 9.87
C ASP A 101 0.37 8.81 8.65
N HIS A 102 1.20 7.76 8.65
CA HIS A 102 1.11 6.68 7.66
C HIS A 102 -0.24 5.98 7.68
N ARG A 103 -0.76 5.65 8.87
CA ARG A 103 -2.11 5.08 8.99
C ARG A 103 -3.16 6.02 8.41
N GLN A 104 -3.08 7.31 8.74
CA GLN A 104 -4.01 8.31 8.21
C GLN A 104 -3.93 8.45 6.69
N ALA A 105 -2.73 8.38 6.11
CA ALA A 105 -2.53 8.37 4.66
C ALA A 105 -3.26 7.18 4.01
N ILE A 106 -3.11 5.98 4.58
CA ILE A 106 -3.79 4.77 4.10
C ILE A 106 -5.31 4.91 4.24
N GLU A 107 -5.82 5.47 5.34
CA GLU A 107 -7.26 5.70 5.52
C GLU A 107 -7.83 6.64 4.45
N ILE A 108 -7.13 7.74 4.15
CA ILE A 108 -7.54 8.67 3.08
C ILE A 108 -7.53 7.96 1.72
N ALA A 109 -6.49 7.17 1.44
CA ALA A 109 -6.36 6.41 0.20
C ALA A 109 -7.48 5.36 0.07
N ARG A 110 -7.76 4.63 1.16
CA ARG A 110 -8.81 3.60 1.23
C ARG A 110 -10.18 4.15 0.87
N ASP A 111 -10.51 5.33 1.35
CA ASP A 111 -11.85 5.91 1.21
C ASP A 111 -12.07 6.59 -0.16
N ASN A 112 -11.04 6.68 -1.01
CA ASN A 112 -11.15 7.26 -2.36
C ASN A 112 -10.33 6.45 -3.39
N PRO A 113 -10.99 5.79 -4.36
CA PRO A 113 -10.32 4.89 -5.32
C PRO A 113 -9.30 5.60 -6.22
N VAL A 114 -9.48 6.90 -6.50
CA VAL A 114 -8.49 7.69 -7.25
C VAL A 114 -7.23 7.84 -6.40
N ILE A 115 -7.37 8.25 -5.15
CA ILE A 115 -6.24 8.42 -4.23
C ILE A 115 -5.54 7.07 -4.02
N LEU A 116 -6.30 6.00 -3.83
CA LEU A 116 -5.78 4.63 -3.73
C LEU A 116 -4.83 4.29 -4.88
N ALA A 117 -5.28 4.48 -6.12
CA ALA A 117 -4.51 4.13 -7.32
C ALA A 117 -3.22 4.93 -7.49
N TYR A 118 -3.20 6.19 -7.02
CA TYR A 118 -2.03 7.07 -7.15
C TYR A 118 -1.07 7.00 -5.95
N SER A 119 -1.56 6.60 -4.77
CA SER A 119 -0.78 6.64 -3.53
C SER A 119 -0.35 5.27 -2.99
N MET A 120 -1.02 4.20 -3.41
CA MET A 120 -0.74 2.85 -2.97
C MET A 120 -0.25 2.00 -4.15
N ALA A 121 0.62 1.04 -3.85
CA ALA A 121 1.05 0.01 -4.78
C ALA A 121 0.98 -1.35 -4.08
N SER A 122 0.94 -2.44 -4.83
CA SER A 122 1.01 -3.76 -4.23
C SER A 122 2.38 -4.01 -3.60
N LEU A 123 2.44 -4.85 -2.56
CA LEU A 123 3.69 -5.18 -1.90
C LEU A 123 4.65 -5.88 -2.88
N GLU A 124 4.14 -6.68 -3.81
CA GLU A 124 4.93 -7.27 -4.90
C GLU A 124 5.64 -6.21 -5.78
N GLU A 125 4.98 -5.08 -6.08
CA GLU A 125 5.51 -4.00 -6.91
C GLU A 125 6.60 -3.23 -6.16
N GLU A 126 6.35 -2.88 -4.89
CA GLU A 126 7.35 -2.17 -4.08
C GLU A 126 8.60 -3.03 -3.80
N LEU A 127 8.44 -4.35 -3.72
CA LEU A 127 9.56 -5.29 -3.59
C LEU A 127 10.33 -5.50 -4.90
N GLY A 128 9.84 -4.95 -6.01
CA GLY A 128 10.40 -5.16 -7.35
C GLY A 128 10.30 -6.61 -7.81
N LEU A 129 9.32 -7.37 -7.29
CA LEU A 129 9.08 -8.76 -7.69
C LEU A 129 8.36 -8.84 -9.04
N LYS A 130 7.64 -7.78 -9.42
CA LYS A 130 7.35 -7.51 -10.82
C LYS A 130 8.62 -6.98 -11.50
N GLN A 131 9.33 -7.89 -12.19
CA GLN A 131 10.18 -7.47 -13.31
C GLN A 131 9.31 -6.66 -14.27
N ASP A 132 9.81 -5.47 -14.57
CA ASP A 132 9.37 -4.55 -15.60
C ASP A 132 8.70 -5.25 -16.81
N TYR A 133 7.38 -5.33 -16.79
CA TYR A 133 6.58 -5.49 -18.01
C TYR A 133 6.12 -4.11 -18.47
N SER A 134 7.06 -3.19 -18.69
CA SER A 134 6.82 -2.05 -19.57
C SER A 134 8.02 -1.77 -20.48
N LEU A 135 8.57 -2.82 -21.09
CA LEU A 135 9.12 -2.72 -22.44
C LEU A 135 8.02 -2.98 -23.46
N GLY A 136 7.48 -1.89 -24.00
CA GLY A 136 6.77 -1.88 -25.28
C GLY A 136 5.30 -1.47 -25.17
N ARG A 137 5.02 -0.21 -25.50
CA ARG A 137 4.54 0.20 -26.83
C ARG A 137 4.80 1.69 -27.06
#